data_AF-A0A0J7KHZ0-F1
#
_entry.id   AF-A0A0J7KHZ0-F1
#
_cell.length_a   1.000
_cell.length_b   1.000
_cell.length_c   1.000
_cell.angle_alpha   90.00
_cell.angle_beta   90.00
_cell.angle_gamma   90.00
#
_symmetry.space_group_name_H-M   'P 1'
#
loop_
_entity.id
_entity.type
_entity.pdbx_description
1 polymer ?
#
loop_
_entity_poly.entity_id
_entity_poly.type
_entity_poly.pdbx_seq_one_letter_code
_entity_poly.pdbx_strand_id
1 'polypeptide(L)' 'MYLEVLLLFLEYEETLDIEALNNTRRADRQVLFFNRVPKVGSQTFMELLRRLSIRNAFSFNRDRVQRVETIRLAPIEQ' A
#
# COMPACT_ATOMS: atom_id res chain seq x y z
N MET A 1 2.25 -36.85 22.33
CA MET A 1 0.90 -36.31 22.03
C MET A 1 0.80 -34.78 22.17
N TYR A 2 0.57 -34.16 23.34
CA TYR A 2 0.43 -32.68 23.41
C TYR A 2 1.70 -31.91 23.02
N LEU A 3 2.89 -32.43 23.36
CA LEU A 3 4.16 -31.79 23.02
C LEU A 3 4.47 -31.86 21.51
N GLU A 4 4.11 -32.96 20.84
CA GLU A 4 4.24 -33.12 19.38
C GLU A 4 3.23 -32.26 18.61
N VAL A 5 2.00 -32.13 19.12
CA VAL A 5 0.98 -31.25 18.54
C VAL A 5 1.38 -29.78 18.68
N LEU A 6 2.01 -29.39 19.80
CA LEU A 6 2.55 -28.04 20.00
C LEU A 6 3.77 -27.77 19.10
N LEU A 7 4.64 -28.76 18.89
CA LEU A 7 5.76 -28.69 17.95
C LEU A 7 5.26 -28.52 16.51
N LEU A 8 4.24 -29.28 16.09
CA LEU A 8 3.56 -29.11 14.79
C LEU A 8 2.95 -27.71 14.61
N PHE A 9 2.44 -27.10 15.69
CA PHE A 9 1.88 -25.75 15.65
C PHE A 9 2.95 -24.65 15.60
N LEU A 10 4.12 -24.88 16.20
CA LEU A 10 5.27 -23.97 16.16
C LEU A 10 6.09 -24.10 14.87
N GLU A 11 6.01 -25.24 14.18
CA GLU A 11 6.69 -25.48 12.91
C GLU A 11 5.91 -24.92 11.70
N TYR A 12 4.69 -24.42 11.91
CA TYR A 12 3.89 -23.73 10.89
C TYR A 12 4.14 -22.22 10.92
N GLU A 13 5.41 -21.83 10.86
CA GLU A 13 5.75 -20.46 10.48
C GLU A 13 5.53 -20.36 8.98
N GLU A 14 4.29 -20.04 8.55
CA GLU A 14 3.99 -19.77 7.15
C GLU A 14 4.92 -18.66 6.67
N THR A 15 6.00 -19.05 5.99
CA THR A 15 6.91 -18.11 5.38
C THR A 15 6.16 -17.48 4.21
N LEU A 16 5.60 -16.30 4.46
CA LEU A 16 4.90 -15.52 3.43
C LEU A 16 5.87 -15.23 2.29
N ASP A 17 5.62 -15.83 1.13
CA ASP A 17 6.39 -15.57 -0.09
C ASP A 17 6.06 -14.17 -0.61
N ILE A 18 6.97 -13.23 -0.35
CA ILE A 18 6.85 -11.83 -0.74
C ILE A 18 6.68 -11.68 -2.26
N GLU A 19 7.30 -12.56 -3.04
CA GLU A 19 7.19 -12.53 -4.51
C GLU A 19 5.80 -12.98 -4.97
N ALA A 20 5.19 -13.95 -4.27
CA ALA A 20 3.82 -14.37 -4.54
C ALA A 20 2.79 -13.30 -4.14
N LEU A 21 3.05 -12.54 -3.06
CA LEU A 21 2.20 -11.44 -2.61
C LEU A 21 2.35 -10.15 -3.44
N ASN A 22 3.47 -9.99 -4.15
CA ASN A 22 3.73 -8.81 -4.96
C ASN A 22 2.96 -8.84 -6.29
N ASN A 23 1.75 -8.26 -6.28
CA ASN A 23 0.93 -8.08 -7.48
C ASN A 23 1.59 -7.20 -8.57
N THR A 24 2.69 -6.51 -8.25
CA THR A 24 3.47 -5.68 -9.18
C THR A 24 4.80 -6.32 -9.60
N ARG A 25 4.98 -7.64 -9.38
CA ARG A 25 6.22 -8.37 -9.70
C ARG A 25 6.70 -8.21 -11.15
N ARG A 26 5.77 -7.99 -12.09
CA ARG A 26 6.06 -7.81 -13.52
C ARG A 26 6.02 -6.34 -13.96
N ALA A 27 6.03 -5.38 -13.03
CA ALA A 27 6.01 -3.97 -13.38
C ALA A 27 7.37 -3.53 -13.94
N ASP A 28 7.38 -2.94 -15.13
CA ASP A 28 8.59 -2.38 -15.75
C ASP A 28 9.13 -1.16 -15.00
N ARG A 29 8.28 -0.50 -14.19
CA ARG A 29 8.63 0.69 -13.40
C ARG A 29 8.42 0.44 -11.92
N GLN A 30 9.43 0.77 -11.12
CA GLN A 30 9.37 0.72 -9.66
C GLN A 30 8.82 2.04 -9.08
N VAL A 31 7.62 2.42 -9.51
CA VAL A 31 6.95 3.65 -9.07
C VAL A 31 5.54 3.34 -8.61
N LEU A 32 5.20 3.78 -7.39
CA LEU A 32 3.86 3.66 -6.81
C LEU A 32 3.16 5.03 -6.83
N PHE A 33 2.09 5.15 -7.61
CA PHE A 33 1.18 6.28 -7.53
C PHE A 33 0.07 5.97 -6.53
N PHE A 34 0.05 6.70 -5.41
CA PHE A 34 -0.97 6.55 -4.38
C PHE A 34 -1.97 7.70 -4.41
N ASN A 35 -3.07 7.50 -5.15
CA ASN A 35 -4.18 8.45 -5.21
C ASN A 35 -4.93 8.45 -3.87
N ARG A 36 -4.56 9.38 -2.98
CA ARG A 36 -5.13 9.47 -1.64
C ARG A 36 -6.63 9.77 -1.66
N VAL A 37 -7.41 8.95 -0.97
CA VAL A 37 -8.84 9.20 -0.69
C VAL A 37 -8.98 9.73 0.74
N PRO A 38 -9.73 10.82 0.97
CA PRO A 38 -9.92 11.36 2.32
C PRO A 38 -10.74 10.40 3.20
N LYS A 39 -10.53 10.48 4.52
CA LYS A 39 -11.31 9.78 5.57
C LYS A 39 -11.22 8.25 5.59
N VAL A 40 -10.31 7.64 4.84
CA VAL A 40 -10.08 6.18 4.82
C VAL A 40 -8.73 5.76 5.42
N GLY A 41 -8.15 6.59 6.30
CA GLY A 41 -6.85 6.31 6.93
C GLY A 41 -5.62 6.59 6.04
N SER A 42 -5.80 7.20 4.87
CA SER A 42 -4.71 7.47 3.91
C SER A 42 -3.59 8.37 4.45
N GLN A 43 -3.88 9.20 5.48
CA GLN A 43 -2.88 10.05 6.13
C GLN A 43 -1.84 9.22 6.88
N THR A 44 -2.30 8.28 7.71
CA THR A 44 -1.44 7.39 8.49
C THR A 44 -0.61 6.48 7.57
N PHE A 45 -1.22 6.00 6.48
CA PHE A 45 -0.51 5.17 5.50
C PHE A 45 0.60 5.93 4.77
N MET A 46 0.39 7.21 4.41
CA MET A 46 1.46 8.01 3.80
C MET A 46 2.63 8.26 4.78
N GLU A 47 2.37 8.45 6.07
CA GLU A 47 3.43 8.59 7.07
C GLU A 47 4.22 7.28 7.24
N LEU A 48 3.54 6.12 7.15
CA LEU A 48 4.21 4.83 7.11
C LEU A 48 5.13 4.71 5.89
N LEU A 49 4.63 5.04 4.68
CA LEU A 49 5.43 5.03 3.45
C LEU A 49 6.65 5.96 3.56
N ARG A 50 6.50 7.14 4.17
CA ARG A 50 7.61 8.07 4.41
C ARG A 50 8.70 7.47 5.30
N ARG A 51 8.33 6.72 6.34
CA ARG A 51 9.31 6.07 7.23
C ARG A 51 10.00 4.88 6.56
N LEU A 52 9.24 4.11 5.80
CA LEU A 52 9.77 2.99 5.02
C LEU A 52 10.69 3.48 3.90
N SER A 53 10.46 4.67 3.34
CA SER A 53 11.32 5.26 2.32
C SER A 53 12.76 5.42 2.80
N ILE A 54 12.92 5.82 4.06
CA ILE A 54 14.23 5.97 4.70
C ILE A 54 14.88 4.59 4.92
N ARG A 55 14.13 3.62 5.44
CA ARG A 55 14.66 2.28 5.74
C ARG A 55 15.01 1.46 4.49
N ASN A 56 14.22 1.62 3.42
CA ASN A 56 14.30 0.83 2.20
C ASN A 56 14.90 1.63 1.02
N ALA A 57 15.46 2.81 1.30
CA ALA A 57 16.15 3.66 0.33
C ALA A 57 15.36 3.99 -0.96
N PHE A 58 14.05 4.26 -0.85
CA PHE A 58 13.25 4.76 -1.96
C PHE A 58 12.85 6.23 -1.76
N SER A 59 12.60 6.94 -2.87
CA SER A 59 12.16 8.33 -2.84
C SER A 59 10.67 8.43 -2.51
N PHE A 60 10.32 9.29 -1.55
CA PHE A 60 8.95 9.62 -1.20
C PHE A 60 8.63 11.06 -1.59
N ASN A 61 7.58 11.26 -2.39
CA ASN A 61 7.09 12.58 -2.76
C ASN A 61 5.60 12.71 -2.39
N ARG A 62 5.21 13.89 -1.93
CA ARG A 62 3.81 14.24 -1.67
C ARG A 62 3.49 15.53 -2.39
N ASP A 63 2.53 15.43 -3.32
CA ASP A 63 2.06 16.59 -4.05
C ASP A 63 1.40 17.61 -3.12
N ARG A 64 1.63 18.88 -3.42
CA ARG A 64 0.93 19.98 -2.78
C ARG A 64 -0.55 19.88 -3.13
N VAL A 65 -1.41 20.19 -2.15
CA VAL A 65 -2.85 20.26 -2.40
C VAL A 65 -3.09 21.39 -3.38
N GLN A 66 -3.45 21.04 -4.63
CA GLN A 66 -3.97 21.99 -5.58
C GLN A 66 -5.40 22.36 -5.17
N ARG A 67 -5.81 23.62 -5.43
CA ARG A 67 -7.19 24.04 -5.24
C ARG A 67 -8.07 23.17 -6.13
N VAL A 68 -8.93 22.36 -5.53
CA VAL A 68 -9.89 21.54 -6.27
C VAL A 68 -11.00 22.48 -6.74
N GLU A 69 -11.06 22.73 -8.04
CA GLU A 69 -12.20 23.42 -8.63
C GLU A 69 -13.35 22.43 -8.80
N THR A 70 -14.53 22.80 -8.31
CA THR A 70 -15.74 22.01 -8.55
C THR A 70 -16.17 22.21 -10.00
N ILE A 71 -15.85 21.24 -10.86
CA ILE A 71 -16.35 21.21 -12.23
C ILE A 71 -17.82 20.79 -12.17
N ARG A 72 -18.74 21.72 -12.49
CA ARG A 72 -20.13 21.36 -12.75
C ARG A 72 -20.21 20.72 -14.12
N LEU A 73 -20.37 19.40 -14.17
CA LEU A 73 -20.71 18.71 -15.39
C LEU A 73 -22.12 19.16 -15.81
N ALA A 74 -22.31 19.54 -17.07
CA ALA A 74 -23.64 19.78 -17.61
C ALA A 74 -24.47 18.50 -17.46
N PRO A 75 -25.79 18.59 -17.21
CA PRO A 75 -26.66 17.43 -17.28
C PRO A 75 -26.47 16.75 -18.63
N ILE A 76 -26.35 15.42 -18.64
CA ILE A 76 -26.45 14.65 -19.86
C ILE A 76 -27.87 14.87 -20.38
N GLU A 77 -28.03 15.55 -21.51
CA GLU A 77 -29.31 15.65 -22.19
C GLU A 77 -29.76 14.22 -22.52
N GLN A 78 -30.89 13.80 -21.92
CA GLN A 78 -31.52 12.50 -22.15
C GLN A 78 -32.38 12.54 -23.41
#